data_AF-A0A329SD69-F1
#
_entry.id   AF-A0A329SD69-F1
#
_cell.length_a   1.000
_cell.length_b   1.000
_cell.length_c   1.000
_cell.angle_alpha   90.00
_cell.angle_beta   90.00
_cell.angle_gamma   90.00
#
_symmetry.space_group_name_H-M   'P 1'
#
loop_
_entity.id
_entity.type
_entity.pdbx_description
1 polymer ?
#
loop_
_entity_poly.entity_id
_entity_poly.type
_entity_poly.pdbx_seq_one_letter_code
_entity_poly.pdbx_strand_id
1 'polypeptide(L)'
;MTTCVFEEWLKDVNSSMKKQERNILLLVDNAPSHCADGVSLSNVCLEKLQPLDQGIIYCLKRDVLTRKMLHTLDEMDAGNNKPYKVGMLKGIEWCAEAWQDLPAQAIEHCWLHSGLTSKADLSFVLN
;
A
#
# COMPACT_ATOMS: atom_id res chain seq x y z
N MET A 1 -8.18 -10.59 -2.12
CA MET A 1 -8.64 -10.96 -0.77
C MET A 1 -10.12 -11.25 -0.82
N THR A 2 -10.59 -12.30 -0.14
CA THR A 2 -12.02 -12.62 0.01
C THR A 2 -12.64 -11.81 1.15
N THR A 3 -13.96 -11.67 1.19
CA THR A 3 -14.65 -10.95 2.28
C THR A 3 -14.33 -11.53 3.65
N CYS A 4 -14.35 -12.86 3.81
CA CYS A 4 -14.05 -13.49 5.10
C CYS A 4 -12.65 -13.14 5.63
N VAL A 5 -11.62 -13.19 4.77
CA VAL A 5 -10.26 -12.84 5.15
C VAL A 5 -10.13 -11.36 5.49
N PHE A 6 -10.84 -10.49 4.76
CA PHE A 6 -10.87 -9.06 5.07
C PHE A 6 -11.53 -8.79 6.42
N GLU A 7 -12.66 -9.43 6.72
CA GLU A 7 -13.37 -9.29 7.99
C GLU A 7 -12.53 -9.77 9.17
N GLU A 8 -11.83 -10.90 9.04
CA GLU A 8 -10.88 -11.40 10.05
C GLU A 8 -9.77 -10.38 10.31
N TRP A 9 -9.12 -9.90 9.25
CA TRP A 9 -8.09 -8.87 9.37
C TRP A 9 -8.63 -7.57 10.00
N LEU A 10 -9.84 -7.15 9.65
CA LEU A 10 -10.45 -5.93 10.17
C LEU A 10 -10.76 -6.04 11.68
N LYS A 11 -11.16 -7.23 12.16
CA LYS A 11 -11.32 -7.52 13.60
C LYS A 11 -9.99 -7.39 14.34
N ASP A 12 -8.90 -7.88 13.76
CA ASP A 12 -7.57 -7.80 14.34
C ASP A 12 -7.09 -6.35 14.43
N VAL A 13 -7.28 -5.58 13.36
CA VAL A 13 -6.97 -4.14 13.34
C VAL A 13 -7.78 -3.40 14.40
N ASN A 14 -9.11 -3.60 14.46
CA ASN A 14 -9.95 -2.95 15.46
C ASN A 14 -9.55 -3.32 16.89
N SER A 15 -9.24 -4.59 17.14
CA SER A 15 -8.78 -5.06 18.45
C SER A 15 -7.44 -4.45 18.84
N SER A 16 -6.52 -4.29 17.88
CA SER A 16 -5.24 -3.62 18.09
C SER A 16 -5.43 -2.13 18.42
N MET A 17 -6.27 -1.43 17.67
CA MET A 17 -6.58 -0.01 17.91
C MET A 17 -7.25 0.20 19.27
N LYS A 18 -8.16 -0.71 19.66
CA LYS A 18 -8.78 -0.71 20.99
C LYS A 18 -7.75 -0.85 22.12
N LYS A 19 -6.79 -1.78 21.98
CA LYS A 19 -5.70 -1.96 22.96
C LYS A 19 -4.80 -0.73 23.08
N GLN A 20 -4.67 0.04 22.01
CA GLN A 20 -3.92 1.30 21.97
C GLN A 20 -4.76 2.51 22.36
N GLU A 21 -6.04 2.33 22.74
CA GLU A 21 -7.00 3.40 23.02
C GLU A 21 -7.11 4.43 21.88
N ARG A 22 -6.92 3.97 20.64
CA ARG A 22 -6.85 4.81 19.45
C ARG A 22 -8.09 4.62 18.59
N ASN A 23 -8.65 5.71 18.09
CA ASN A 23 -9.66 5.67 17.03
C ASN A 23 -9.01 6.05 15.70
N ILE A 24 -9.27 5.28 14.65
CA ILE A 24 -8.73 5.53 13.32
C ILE A 24 -9.82 5.56 12.27
N LEU A 25 -9.55 6.33 11.22
CA LEU A 25 -10.22 6.25 9.93
C LEU A 25 -9.36 5.37 9.01
N LEU A 26 -9.91 4.26 8.54
CA LEU A 26 -9.27 3.35 7.61
C LEU A 26 -9.83 3.58 6.20
N LEU A 27 -8.96 3.95 5.26
CA LEU A 27 -9.31 4.21 3.87
C LEU A 27 -8.97 2.98 3.01
N VAL A 28 -9.96 2.45 2.30
CA VAL A 28 -9.82 1.25 1.46
C VAL A 28 -10.38 1.45 0.05
N ASP A 29 -10.02 0.57 -0.87
CA ASP A 29 -10.55 0.64 -2.23
C ASP A 29 -12.00 0.19 -2.29
N ASN A 30 -12.69 0.52 -3.38
CA ASN A 30 -14.05 0.07 -3.60
C ASN A 30 -14.10 -1.36 -4.16
N ALA A 31 -13.26 -2.27 -3.65
CA ALA A 31 -13.36 -3.69 -3.98
C ALA A 31 -14.63 -4.30 -3.36
N PRO A 32 -15.30 -5.23 -4.06
CA PRO A 32 -16.48 -5.94 -3.52
C PRO A 32 -16.20 -6.70 -2.22
N SER A 33 -14.97 -7.13 -1.98
CA SER A 33 -14.58 -7.84 -0.76
C SER A 33 -14.35 -6.92 0.44
N HIS A 34 -14.24 -5.59 0.24
CA HIS A 34 -14.15 -4.62 1.32
C HIS A 34 -15.54 -4.27 1.86
N CYS A 35 -16.13 -5.26 2.50
CA CYS A 35 -17.42 -5.20 3.18
C CYS A 35 -17.19 -5.39 4.68
N ALA A 36 -17.88 -4.59 5.49
CA ALA A 36 -17.81 -4.65 6.96
C ALA A 36 -19.12 -5.15 7.58
N ASP A 37 -20.10 -5.58 6.79
CA ASP A 37 -21.46 -5.91 7.25
C ASP A 37 -21.46 -7.09 8.25
N GLY A 38 -20.46 -7.97 8.20
CA GLY A 38 -20.27 -9.08 9.13
C GLY A 38 -19.49 -8.73 10.42
N VAL A 39 -19.10 -7.47 10.64
CA VAL A 39 -18.20 -7.07 11.72
C VAL A 39 -18.66 -5.82 12.44
N SER A 40 -18.73 -5.88 13.77
CA SER A 40 -18.93 -4.68 14.60
C SER A 40 -17.57 -4.06 14.96
N LEU A 41 -17.35 -2.81 14.57
CA LEU A 41 -16.12 -2.05 14.81
C LEU A 41 -16.38 -0.96 15.85
N SER A 42 -15.45 -0.77 16.78
CA SER A 42 -15.55 0.21 17.88
C SER A 42 -14.52 1.33 17.76
N ASN A 43 -13.39 1.06 17.13
CA ASN A 43 -12.22 1.93 17.07
C ASN A 43 -11.73 2.18 15.63
N VAL A 44 -12.38 1.56 14.65
CA VAL A 44 -12.08 1.70 13.23
C VAL A 44 -13.34 2.18 12.53
N CYS A 45 -13.26 3.33 11.87
CA CYS A 45 -14.24 3.76 10.88
C CYS A 45 -13.70 3.39 9.49
N LEU A 46 -14.51 2.77 8.64
CA LEU A 46 -14.10 2.34 7.31
C LEU A 46 -14.70 3.25 6.25
N GLU A 47 -13.88 3.83 5.39
CA GLU A 47 -14.32 4.66 4.26
C GLU A 47 -13.69 4.17 2.95
N LYS A 48 -14.47 4.25 1.86
CA LYS A 48 -14.07 3.76 0.54
C LYS A 48 -13.45 4.87 -0.29
N LEU A 49 -12.18 5.15 -0.02
CA LEU A 49 -11.38 6.19 -0.66
C LEU A 49 -10.02 5.64 -1.08
N GLN A 50 -9.48 6.13 -2.20
CA GLN A 50 -8.24 5.63 -2.82
C GLN A 50 -7.11 6.65 -2.87
N PRO A 51 -6.54 7.03 -1.71
CA PRO A 51 -5.39 7.93 -1.67
C PRO A 51 -4.13 7.28 -2.27
N LEU A 52 -4.00 5.96 -2.19
CA LEU A 52 -2.83 5.25 -2.74
C LEU A 52 -2.79 5.30 -4.29
N ASP A 53 -3.95 5.38 -4.94
CA ASP A 53 -4.06 5.57 -6.38
C ASP A 53 -3.70 7.00 -6.84
N GLN A 54 -3.53 7.95 -5.91
CA GLN A 54 -3.15 9.33 -6.22
C GLN A 54 -1.65 9.51 -6.50
N GLY A 55 -0.95 8.40 -6.79
CA GLY A 55 0.44 8.41 -7.25
C GLY A 55 1.37 7.44 -6.50
N ILE A 56 1.01 7.02 -5.28
CA ILE A 56 1.85 6.14 -4.45
C ILE A 56 2.03 4.77 -5.15
N ILE A 57 0.93 4.15 -5.59
CA ILE A 57 0.98 2.87 -6.31
C ILE A 57 1.76 3.00 -7.62
N TYR A 58 1.60 4.12 -8.33
CA TYR A 58 2.35 4.38 -9.56
C TYR A 58 3.87 4.46 -9.30
N CYS A 59 4.29 5.21 -8.27
CA CYS A 59 5.70 5.35 -7.90
C CYS A 59 6.33 3.99 -7.56
N LEU A 60 5.65 3.17 -6.75
CA LEU A 60 6.11 1.83 -6.40
C LEU A 60 6.24 0.93 -7.62
N LYS A 61 5.18 0.86 -8.46
CA LYS A 61 5.19 0.03 -9.68
C LYS A 61 6.32 0.43 -10.62
N ARG A 62 6.53 1.74 -10.81
CA ARG A 62 7.60 2.27 -11.66
C ARG A 62 8.98 1.82 -11.16
N ASP A 63 9.22 1.89 -9.86
CA ASP A 63 10.50 1.48 -9.29
C ASP A 63 10.73 -0.04 -9.43
N VAL A 64 9.74 -0.85 -9.06
CA VAL A 64 9.81 -2.32 -9.22
C VAL A 64 10.02 -2.72 -10.68
N LEU A 65 9.37 -2.05 -11.63
CA LEU A 65 9.57 -2.31 -13.06
C LEU A 65 10.97 -1.89 -13.53
N THR A 66 11.52 -0.79 -13.02
CA THR A 66 12.90 -0.37 -13.28
C THR A 66 13.89 -1.43 -12.80
N ARG A 67 13.75 -1.93 -11.57
CA ARG A 67 14.59 -3.00 -11.02
C ARG A 67 14.49 -4.27 -11.86
N LYS A 68 13.28 -4.64 -12.29
CA LYS A 68 13.07 -5.78 -13.19
C LYS A 68 13.78 -5.61 -14.53
N MET A 69 13.73 -4.42 -15.12
CA MET A 69 14.39 -4.13 -16.39
C MET A 69 15.91 -4.22 -16.26
N LEU A 70 16.50 -3.62 -15.22
CA LEU A 70 17.94 -3.70 -14.96
C LEU A 70 18.38 -5.15 -14.75
N HIS A 71 17.69 -5.91 -13.90
CA HIS A 71 17.96 -7.33 -13.70
C HIS A 71 17.87 -8.13 -15.00
N THR A 72 16.88 -7.82 -15.86
CA THR A 72 16.75 -8.49 -17.16
C THR A 72 17.96 -8.22 -18.05
N LEU A 73 18.50 -6.99 -18.06
CA LEU A 73 19.70 -6.66 -18.83
C LEU A 73 20.91 -7.44 -18.32
N ASP A 74 21.10 -7.50 -17.00
CA ASP A 74 22.20 -8.26 -16.38
C ASP A 74 22.13 -9.76 -16.75
N GLU A 75 20.93 -10.35 -16.73
CA GLU A 75 20.71 -11.75 -17.11
C GLU A 75 20.94 -12.00 -18.61
N MET A 76 20.62 -11.01 -19.47
CA MET A 76 20.91 -11.07 -20.90
C MET A 76 22.42 -11.05 -21.16
N ASP A 77 23.15 -10.16 -20.49
CA ASP A 77 24.61 -10.06 -20.59
C ASP A 77 25.30 -11.32 -20.05
N ALA A 78 24.72 -11.97 -19.04
CA ALA A 78 25.16 -13.26 -18.52
C ALA A 78 24.81 -14.47 -19.44
N GLY A 79 24.09 -14.25 -20.54
CA GLY A 79 23.71 -15.29 -21.49
C GLY A 79 22.56 -16.19 -21.04
N ASN A 80 21.73 -15.76 -20.09
CA ASN A 80 20.57 -16.52 -19.65
C ASN A 80 19.50 -16.56 -20.75
N ASN A 81 18.92 -17.74 -20.98
CA ASN A 81 17.87 -17.95 -21.99
C ASN A 81 16.48 -17.46 -21.55
N LYS A 82 16.30 -17.11 -20.27
CA LYS A 82 15.04 -16.61 -19.69
C LYS A 82 15.27 -15.37 -18.82
N PRO A 83 15.79 -14.27 -19.39
CA PRO A 83 16.22 -13.10 -18.62
C PRO A 83 15.08 -12.39 -17.89
N TYR A 84 13.83 -12.59 -18.32
CA TYR A 84 12.64 -12.00 -17.69
C TYR A 84 12.10 -12.80 -16.49
N LYS A 85 12.65 -14.00 -16.23
CA LYS A 85 12.12 -14.90 -15.20
C LYS A 85 12.57 -14.43 -13.82
N VAL A 86 11.64 -13.84 -13.08
CA VAL A 86 11.86 -13.40 -11.70
C VAL A 86 11.09 -14.31 -10.74
N GLY A 87 11.77 -14.75 -9.67
CA GLY A 87 11.13 -15.52 -8.60
C GLY A 87 10.23 -14.64 -7.72
N MET A 88 9.19 -15.24 -7.12
CA MET A 88 8.24 -14.51 -6.27
C MET A 88 8.93 -13.79 -5.10
N LEU A 89 9.89 -14.44 -4.43
CA LEU A 89 10.66 -13.84 -3.34
C LEU A 89 11.34 -12.54 -3.80
N LYS A 90 12.01 -12.57 -4.96
CA LYS A 90 12.69 -11.40 -5.51
C LYS A 90 11.73 -10.26 -5.84
N GLY A 91 10.54 -10.60 -6.35
CA GLY A 91 9.48 -9.62 -6.57
C GLY A 91 9.00 -8.97 -5.28
N ILE A 92 8.86 -9.74 -4.18
CA ILE A 92 8.48 -9.22 -2.86
C ILE A 92 9.59 -8.34 -2.29
N GLU A 93 10.86 -8.74 -2.40
CA GLU A 93 12.02 -7.95 -2.00
C GLU A 93 12.02 -6.58 -2.71
N TRP A 94 11.86 -6.57 -4.04
CA TRP A 94 11.77 -5.32 -4.78
C TRP A 94 10.61 -4.43 -4.37
N CYS A 95 9.44 -4.99 -4.06
CA CYS A 95 8.32 -4.21 -3.53
C CYS A 95 8.66 -3.58 -2.18
N ALA A 96 9.33 -4.33 -1.29
CA ALA A 96 9.74 -3.83 0.02
C ALA A 96 10.80 -2.73 -0.10
N GLU A 97 11.81 -2.93 -0.94
CA GLU A 97 12.84 -1.93 -1.23
C GLU A 97 12.24 -0.67 -1.88
N ALA A 98 11.36 -0.83 -2.87
CA ALA A 98 10.66 0.29 -3.50
C ALA A 98 9.82 1.12 -2.50
N TRP A 99 9.25 0.46 -1.50
CA TRP A 99 8.52 1.14 -0.41
C TRP A 99 9.46 1.90 0.52
N GLN A 100 10.60 1.32 0.88
CA GLN A 100 11.61 1.97 1.72
C GLN A 100 12.26 3.16 1.02
N ASP A 101 12.48 3.06 -0.28
CA ASP A 101 13.10 4.11 -1.10
C ASP A 101 12.11 5.22 -1.51
N LEU A 102 10.80 5.05 -1.24
CA LEU A 102 9.79 6.04 -1.58
C LEU A 102 9.94 7.29 -0.69
N PRO A 103 10.21 8.47 -1.26
CA PRO A 103 10.39 9.67 -0.45
C PRO A 103 9.10 10.08 0.26
N ALA A 104 9.21 10.52 1.52
CA ALA A 104 8.07 11.03 2.28
C ALA A 104 7.34 12.18 1.56
N GLN A 105 8.09 13.04 0.84
CA GLN A 105 7.52 14.13 0.04
C GLN A 105 6.64 13.64 -1.11
N ALA A 106 6.95 12.47 -1.69
CA ALA A 106 6.12 11.89 -2.73
C ALA A 106 4.77 11.43 -2.15
N ILE A 107 4.80 10.83 -0.96
CA ILE A 107 3.59 10.45 -0.21
C ILE A 107 2.77 11.71 0.12
N GLU A 108 3.41 12.73 0.68
CA GLU A 108 2.80 14.03 1.02
C GLU A 108 2.08 14.65 -0.19
N HIS A 109 2.76 14.71 -1.34
CA HIS A 109 2.18 15.25 -2.56
C HIS A 109 0.96 14.45 -3.04
N CYS A 110 0.98 13.12 -2.93
CA CYS A 110 -0.16 12.28 -3.30
C CYS A 110 -1.36 12.54 -2.38
N TRP A 111 -1.14 12.70 -1.07
CA TRP A 111 -2.19 13.03 -0.11
C TRP A 111 -2.78 14.42 -0.35
N LEU A 112 -1.96 15.42 -0.64
CA LEU A 112 -2.43 16.74 -1.06
C LEU A 112 -3.26 16.66 -2.35
N HIS A 113 -2.80 15.87 -3.33
CA HIS A 113 -3.49 15.71 -4.59
C HIS A 113 -4.85 15.02 -4.42
N SER A 114 -4.97 14.12 -3.45
CA SER A 114 -6.24 13.44 -3.13
C SER A 114 -7.35 14.39 -2.65
N GLY A 115 -6.99 15.59 -2.18
CA GLY A 115 -7.93 16.54 -1.57
C GLY A 115 -8.44 16.14 -0.18
N LEU A 116 -7.99 14.99 0.37
CA LEU A 116 -8.39 14.51 1.69
C LEU A 116 -7.66 15.23 2.84
N THR A 117 -6.55 15.88 2.54
CA THR A 117 -5.71 16.60 3.52
C THR A 117 -5.34 17.97 2.98
N SER A 118 -5.33 18.99 3.85
CA SER A 118 -4.77 20.30 3.49
C SER A 118 -3.28 20.38 3.86
N LYS A 119 -2.57 21.37 3.29
CA LYS A 119 -1.15 21.61 3.61
C LYS A 119 -0.92 21.96 5.09
N ALA A 120 -1.93 22.45 5.80
CA ALA A 120 -1.85 22.72 7.23
C ALA A 120 -1.95 21.45 8.09
N ASP A 121 -2.57 20.38 7.58
CA ASP A 121 -2.92 19.19 8.36
C ASP A 121 -1.92 18.02 8.18
N LEU A 122 -0.98 18.13 7.24
CA LEU A 122 -0.04 17.06 6.89
C LEU A 122 1.00 16.74 7.97
N SER A 123 1.30 17.69 8.87
CA SER A 123 2.21 17.46 9.99
C SER A 123 1.71 16.35 10.93
N PHE A 124 0.41 16.06 10.92
CA PHE A 124 -0.19 14.97 11.68
C PHE A 124 -0.08 13.61 10.98
N VAL A 125 0.04 13.57 9.64
CA VAL A 125 -0.02 12.34 8.84
C VAL A 125 1.35 11.67 8.68
N LEU A 126 2.43 12.45 8.73
CA LEU A 126 3.79 11.99 8.45
C LEU A 126 4.63 11.72 9.72
N ASN A 127 4.06 11.94 10.91
CA ASN A 127 4.66 11.62 12.22
C ASN A 127 4.08 10.31 12.78
#